data_AF-A0AB34IHE0-F1
#
_entry.id   AF-A0AB34IHE0-F1
#
_cell.length_a   1.000
_cell.length_b   1.000
_cell.length_c   1.000
_cell.angle_alpha   90.00
_cell.angle_beta   90.00
_cell.angle_gamma   90.00
#
_symmetry.space_group_name_H-M   'P 1'
#
loop_
_entity.id
_entity.type
_entity.pdbx_description
1 polymer ?
#
loop_
_entity_poly.entity_id
_entity_poly.type
_entity_poly.pdbx_seq_one_letter_code
_entity_poly.pdbx_strand_id
1 'polypeptide(L)'
;MAAPLAEILDWLFAAKIESSDAFACAKALLEAGISSREQIRQLSPQRAKELTPKKTHAKIVRALKWMPTLEKEGEGESARGVKRKRGPPDLGPAPPPPSSEGELRWTEVIVVNRSPVMILWAAAVGVAALNLDWSEALSVASAAAALFARAKGRKLGLYSSGRTRQSQEGTDSLQLLGDEVPVVQTSHGLRGLAVPYTSSEGAEHELAPVAPIVVHRSLNNAFGEHMCAAWQAMLSLASAVPANALKERRGQLAYNLYAEFRPHVPDGLQGWGQPGRLELKLLLEIRKRYSQEATVPMQSTPPAIQTSTATMNQIIKSEESQGAATKLPPSARAHGLLESIAAAAPLPVVKSGSTIDSDAVPTRNQAQSSCDGEAAGTSDTPTACKLIDLVQNGNNTLPLLCQAFACNSESILPIVEELQLDGVLYDRDGALYLL
;
A
#
# COMPACT_ATOMS: atom_id res chain seq x y z
N MET A 1 13.67 16.90 6.73
CA MET A 1 14.52 16.35 5.65
C MET A 1 13.76 15.98 4.37
N ALA A 2 12.42 15.95 4.34
CA ALA A 2 11.67 15.55 3.13
C ALA A 2 11.63 16.61 2.00
N ALA A 3 11.55 17.90 2.34
CA ALA A 3 11.46 18.97 1.35
C ALA A 3 12.66 19.05 0.37
N PRO A 4 13.93 18.93 0.83
CA PRO A 4 15.08 18.91 -0.06
C PRO A 4 15.07 17.77 -1.08
N LEU A 5 14.60 16.58 -0.68
CA LEU A 5 14.62 15.43 -1.56
C LEU A 5 13.57 15.56 -2.67
N ALA A 6 12.37 16.05 -2.34
CA ALA A 6 11.30 16.24 -3.32
C ALA A 6 11.74 17.21 -4.43
N GLU A 7 12.27 18.38 -4.08
CA GLU A 7 12.71 19.37 -5.07
C GLU A 7 13.79 18.83 -6.04
N ILE A 8 14.71 18.03 -5.53
CA ILE A 8 15.77 17.43 -6.33
C ILE A 8 15.20 16.36 -7.26
N LEU A 9 14.31 15.50 -6.74
CA LEU A 9 13.67 14.46 -7.54
C LEU A 9 12.80 15.05 -8.65
N ASP A 10 12.03 16.11 -8.35
CA ASP A 10 11.21 16.81 -9.35
C ASP A 10 12.06 17.34 -10.49
N TRP A 11 13.20 17.96 -10.16
CA TRP A 11 14.13 18.44 -11.17
C TRP A 11 14.71 17.28 -12.02
N LEU A 12 15.10 16.18 -11.38
CA LEU A 12 15.67 15.00 -12.07
C LEU A 12 14.63 14.31 -12.96
N PHE A 13 13.36 14.24 -12.55
CA PHE A 13 12.28 13.72 -13.37
C PHE A 13 11.94 14.64 -14.53
N ALA A 14 11.94 15.96 -14.32
CA ALA A 14 11.81 16.93 -15.39
C ALA A 14 13.00 16.84 -16.38
N ALA A 15 14.18 16.43 -15.91
CA ALA A 15 15.35 16.08 -16.73
C ALA A 15 15.25 14.72 -17.46
N LYS A 16 14.11 14.01 -17.33
CA LYS A 16 13.85 12.67 -17.91
C LYS A 16 14.83 11.60 -17.45
N ILE A 17 15.27 11.70 -16.20
CA ILE A 17 16.04 10.66 -15.54
C ILE A 17 15.05 9.64 -14.98
N GLU A 18 15.31 8.36 -15.22
CA GLU A 18 14.43 7.28 -14.78
C GLU A 18 14.46 7.15 -13.26
N SER A 19 13.41 6.58 -12.66
CA SER A 19 13.25 6.47 -11.20
C SER A 19 14.49 5.93 -10.50
N SER A 20 14.97 4.76 -10.91
CA SER A 20 16.15 4.10 -10.32
C SER A 20 17.40 4.99 -10.34
N ASP A 21 17.60 5.74 -11.42
CA ASP A 21 18.72 6.65 -11.61
C ASP A 21 18.55 7.97 -10.84
N ALA A 22 17.31 8.46 -10.76
CA ALA A 22 16.96 9.73 -10.12
C ALA A 22 17.22 9.65 -8.62
N PHE A 23 16.82 8.57 -7.93
CA PHE A 23 17.10 8.41 -6.50
C PHE A 23 18.59 8.33 -6.19
N ALA A 24 19.37 7.62 -7.03
CA ALA A 24 20.82 7.56 -6.88
C ALA A 24 21.47 8.94 -7.08
N CYS A 25 21.02 9.72 -8.08
CA CYS A 25 21.48 11.09 -8.29
C CYS A 25 21.09 12.00 -7.13
N ALA A 26 19.84 11.93 -6.67
CA ALA A 26 19.32 12.76 -5.60
C ALA A 26 20.08 12.54 -4.29
N LYS A 27 20.36 11.28 -3.95
CA LYS A 27 21.18 10.93 -2.80
C LYS A 27 22.58 11.54 -2.90
N ALA A 28 23.26 11.38 -4.04
CA ALA A 28 24.62 11.90 -4.21
C ALA A 28 24.68 13.44 -4.21
N LEU A 29 23.64 14.11 -4.71
CA LEU A 29 23.50 15.57 -4.63
C LEU A 29 23.30 16.01 -3.17
N LEU A 30 22.43 15.35 -2.41
CA LEU A 30 22.19 15.66 -0.99
C LEU A 30 23.44 15.45 -0.14
N GLU A 31 24.18 14.36 -0.36
CA GLU A 31 25.46 14.08 0.32
C GLU A 31 26.52 15.15 0.01
N ALA A 32 26.43 15.78 -1.17
CA ALA A 32 27.27 16.90 -1.57
C ALA A 32 26.78 18.27 -1.07
N GLY A 33 25.75 18.31 -0.21
CA GLY A 33 25.17 19.54 0.34
C GLY A 33 24.23 20.29 -0.62
N ILE A 34 23.82 19.64 -1.71
CA ILE A 34 22.88 20.21 -2.69
C ILE A 34 21.49 19.76 -2.29
N SER A 35 20.73 20.71 -1.76
CA SER A 35 19.43 20.52 -1.12
C SER A 35 18.27 21.19 -1.85
N SER A 36 18.55 21.97 -2.90
CA SER A 36 17.51 22.69 -3.65
C SER A 36 17.72 22.64 -5.15
N ARG A 37 16.63 22.86 -5.88
CA ARG A 37 16.64 22.98 -7.34
C ARG A 37 17.58 24.08 -7.84
N GLU A 38 17.65 25.20 -7.11
CA GLU A 38 18.49 26.34 -7.48
C GLU A 38 19.98 26.01 -7.35
N GLN A 39 20.37 25.27 -6.31
CA GLN A 39 21.75 24.79 -6.16
C GLN A 39 22.15 23.82 -7.28
N ILE A 40 21.23 22.97 -7.75
CA ILE A 40 21.49 22.10 -8.91
C ILE A 40 21.79 22.95 -10.16
N ARG A 41 20.99 24.00 -10.42
CA ARG A 41 21.16 24.87 -11.59
C ARG A 41 22.51 25.60 -11.61
N GLN A 42 23.06 25.89 -10.45
CA GLN A 42 24.35 26.56 -10.31
C GLN A 42 25.55 25.61 -10.51
N LEU A 43 25.32 24.30 -10.67
CA LEU A 43 26.40 23.35 -10.92
C LEU A 43 27.03 23.55 -12.29
N SER A 44 28.37 23.57 -12.33
CA SER A 44 29.09 23.42 -13.58
C SER A 44 28.86 22.01 -14.16
N PRO A 45 28.91 21.82 -15.49
CA PRO A 45 28.81 20.50 -16.11
C PRO A 45 29.83 19.50 -15.57
N GLN A 46 31.04 19.95 -15.25
CA GLN A 46 32.08 19.12 -14.63
C GLN A 46 31.67 18.69 -13.22
N ARG A 47 31.23 19.63 -12.38
CA ARG A 47 30.82 19.31 -11.00
C ARG A 47 29.61 18.38 -10.97
N ALA A 48 28.64 18.58 -11.86
CA ALA A 48 27.50 17.69 -11.99
C ALA A 48 27.92 16.25 -12.35
N LYS A 49 28.92 16.07 -13.22
CA LYS A 49 29.48 14.75 -13.55
C LYS A 49 30.23 14.11 -12.37
N GLU A 50 30.94 14.90 -11.56
CA GLU A 50 31.62 14.39 -10.35
C GLU A 50 30.63 13.85 -9.32
N LEU A 51 29.49 14.54 -9.16
CA LEU A 51 28.51 14.22 -8.12
C LEU A 51 27.50 13.15 -8.53
N THR A 52 27.38 12.82 -9.82
CA THR A 52 26.31 11.93 -10.29
C THR A 52 26.83 10.69 -11.02
N PRO A 53 26.07 9.58 -11.05
CA PRO A 53 26.45 8.37 -11.76
C PRO A 53 26.76 8.61 -13.25
N LYS A 54 27.79 7.94 -13.78
CA LYS A 54 28.21 8.08 -15.20
C LYS A 54 27.06 7.91 -16.21
N LYS A 55 26.12 7.01 -15.93
CA LYS A 55 24.94 6.76 -16.78
C LYS A 55 24.00 7.96 -16.93
N THR A 56 23.96 8.88 -15.96
CA THR A 56 23.08 10.06 -16.00
C THR A 56 23.77 11.34 -16.48
N HIS A 57 25.10 11.33 -16.62
CA HIS A 57 25.90 12.51 -17.00
C HIS A 57 25.35 13.26 -18.19
N ALA A 58 25.05 12.56 -19.28
CA ALA A 58 24.55 13.19 -20.51
C ALA A 58 23.18 13.85 -20.30
N LYS A 59 22.29 13.22 -19.51
CA LYS A 59 20.95 13.75 -19.21
C LYS A 59 21.04 14.98 -18.30
N ILE A 60 21.86 14.91 -17.25
CA ILE A 60 22.03 16.01 -16.29
C ILE A 60 22.70 17.22 -16.94
N VAL A 61 23.79 17.01 -17.69
CA VAL A 61 24.47 18.11 -18.39
C VAL A 61 23.57 18.75 -19.44
N ARG A 62 22.76 17.94 -20.14
CA ARG A 62 21.73 18.47 -21.04
C ARG A 62 20.70 19.27 -20.23
N ALA A 63 20.16 18.75 -19.14
CA ALA A 63 19.19 19.46 -18.32
C ALA A 63 19.72 20.81 -17.81
N LEU A 64 20.96 20.87 -17.32
CA LEU A 64 21.62 22.12 -16.88
C LEU A 64 21.72 23.15 -18.01
N LYS A 65 21.95 22.72 -19.25
CA LYS A 65 22.04 23.61 -20.41
C LYS A 65 20.68 24.16 -20.88
N TRP A 66 19.61 23.39 -20.71
CA TRP A 66 18.30 23.67 -21.33
C TRP A 66 17.19 24.10 -20.35
N MET A 67 17.35 23.85 -19.05
CA MET A 67 16.38 24.23 -18.02
C MET A 67 16.49 25.64 -17.39
N PRO A 68 17.50 26.49 -17.66
CA PRO A 68 17.47 27.89 -17.20
C PRO A 68 16.28 28.69 -17.75
N THR A 69 15.76 28.29 -18.92
CA THR A 69 14.82 29.10 -19.72
C THR A 69 13.35 28.72 -19.56
N LEU A 70 13.04 27.60 -18.89
CA LEU A 70 11.67 27.06 -18.84
C LEU A 70 10.72 27.78 -17.85
N GLU A 71 11.22 28.71 -17.05
CA GLU A 71 10.39 29.48 -16.09
C GLU A 71 9.99 30.87 -16.61
N LYS A 72 10.49 31.30 -17.78
CA LYS A 72 10.19 32.63 -18.35
C LYS A 72 9.23 32.64 -19.55
N GLU A 73 8.72 31.50 -20.00
CA GLU A 73 7.79 31.43 -21.13
C GLU A 73 6.42 30.89 -20.68
N GLY A 74 5.72 31.70 -19.88
CA GLY A 74 4.31 31.92 -20.17
C GLY A 74 4.27 32.89 -21.36
N GLU A 75 3.55 32.52 -22.42
CA GLU A 75 3.35 33.34 -23.63
C GLU A 75 4.58 33.50 -24.54
N GLY A 76 4.87 32.45 -25.32
CA GLY A 76 5.77 32.56 -26.46
C GLY A 76 5.75 31.28 -27.26
N GLU A 77 5.16 31.32 -28.45
CA GLU A 77 5.23 30.26 -29.46
C GLU A 77 6.70 30.03 -29.85
N SER A 78 7.40 29.20 -29.07
CA SER A 78 8.72 28.74 -29.44
C SER A 78 8.58 27.65 -30.50
N ALA A 79 9.03 27.99 -31.71
CA ALA A 79 9.21 27.10 -32.85
C ALA A 79 10.02 25.85 -32.46
N ARG A 80 9.34 24.83 -31.95
CA ARG A 80 9.89 23.52 -31.62
C ARG A 80 9.45 22.53 -32.69
N GLY A 81 10.42 21.75 -33.18
CA GLY A 81 10.21 20.67 -34.13
C GLY A 81 8.93 19.89 -33.80
N VAL A 82 8.09 19.76 -34.83
CA VAL A 82 6.75 19.17 -34.80
C VAL A 82 6.69 18.02 -33.80
N LYS A 83 6.28 18.30 -32.55
CA LYS A 83 5.80 17.28 -31.63
C LYS A 83 4.55 16.77 -32.29
N ARG A 84 4.66 15.68 -33.05
CA ARG A 84 3.49 14.92 -33.51
C ARG A 84 2.59 14.77 -32.29
N LYS A 85 1.41 15.37 -32.33
CA LYS A 85 0.36 15.11 -31.34
C LYS A 85 0.27 13.59 -31.27
N ARG A 86 0.71 13.01 -30.16
CA ARG A 86 0.52 11.56 -29.96
C ARG A 86 -0.98 11.38 -29.98
N GLY A 87 -1.46 10.54 -30.89
CA GLY A 87 -2.87 10.18 -30.95
C GLY A 87 -3.33 9.56 -29.63
N PRO A 88 -4.64 9.34 -29.46
CA PRO A 88 -5.15 8.62 -28.31
C PRO A 88 -4.40 7.28 -28.13
N PRO A 89 -4.18 6.85 -26.87
CA PRO A 89 -3.48 5.60 -26.61
C PRO A 89 -4.19 4.44 -27.30
N ASP A 90 -3.43 3.55 -27.93
CA ASP A 90 -3.95 2.36 -28.59
C ASP A 90 -4.46 1.38 -27.52
N LEU A 91 -5.78 1.26 -27.42
CA LEU A 91 -6.46 0.35 -26.49
C LEU A 91 -6.70 -1.05 -27.08
N GLY A 92 -6.17 -1.30 -28.28
CA GLY A 92 -6.20 -2.60 -28.93
C GLY A 92 -5.54 -3.71 -28.12
N PRO A 93 -5.65 -4.96 -28.59
CA PRO A 93 -5.14 -6.11 -27.86
C PRO A 93 -3.62 -6.06 -27.72
N ALA A 94 -3.12 -6.52 -26.56
CA ALA A 94 -1.70 -6.80 -26.38
C ALA A 94 -1.28 -8.04 -27.18
N PRO A 95 0.03 -8.24 -27.44
CA PRO A 95 0.55 -9.52 -27.89
C PRO A 95 0.10 -10.62 -26.92
N PRO A 96 -0.12 -11.86 -27.41
CA PRO A 96 -0.56 -12.96 -26.57
C PRO A 96 0.39 -13.17 -25.39
N PRO A 97 -0.09 -13.78 -24.29
CA PRO A 97 0.77 -14.10 -23.17
C PRO A 97 1.95 -14.98 -23.65
N PRO A 98 3.13 -14.88 -23.03
CA PRO A 98 4.30 -15.65 -23.45
C PRO A 98 3.99 -17.16 -23.41
N SER A 99 4.13 -17.81 -24.57
CA SER A 99 3.83 -19.23 -24.78
C SER A 99 4.84 -20.15 -24.07
N SER A 100 4.35 -21.29 -23.60
CA SER A 100 5.02 -22.27 -22.74
C SER A 100 5.97 -23.23 -23.46
N GLU A 101 6.65 -22.81 -24.53
CA GLU A 101 7.54 -23.73 -25.27
C GLU A 101 8.81 -24.12 -24.49
N GLY A 102 9.06 -23.48 -23.33
CA GLY A 102 10.15 -23.82 -22.42
C GLY A 102 9.67 -24.51 -21.14
N GLU A 103 10.44 -25.50 -20.70
CA GLU A 103 10.25 -26.12 -19.38
C GLU A 103 10.47 -25.10 -18.27
N LEU A 104 9.53 -25.04 -17.31
CA LEU A 104 9.58 -24.04 -16.26
C LEU A 104 10.67 -24.35 -15.23
N ARG A 105 11.66 -23.47 -15.14
CA ARG A 105 12.77 -23.60 -14.19
C ARG A 105 12.45 -22.87 -12.89
N TRP A 106 11.82 -23.59 -11.96
CA TRP A 106 11.48 -23.07 -10.63
C TRP A 106 12.69 -22.61 -9.80
N THR A 107 13.92 -22.92 -10.17
CA THR A 107 15.13 -22.50 -9.44
C THR A 107 15.68 -21.16 -9.88
N GLU A 108 15.06 -20.47 -10.86
CA GLU A 108 15.52 -19.17 -11.32
C GLU A 108 15.35 -18.07 -10.26
N VAL A 109 16.35 -17.18 -10.22
CA VAL A 109 16.33 -15.95 -9.43
C VAL A 109 16.39 -14.77 -10.39
N ILE A 110 15.39 -13.91 -10.35
CA ILE A 110 15.23 -12.77 -11.26
C ILE A 110 15.46 -11.49 -10.47
N VAL A 111 16.36 -10.62 -10.94
CA VAL A 111 16.56 -9.29 -10.34
C VAL A 111 15.62 -8.30 -11.00
N VAL A 112 14.57 -7.89 -10.30
CA VAL A 112 13.47 -7.09 -10.88
C VAL A 112 12.85 -6.15 -9.85
N ASN A 113 12.29 -5.04 -10.32
CA ASN A 113 11.54 -4.10 -9.47
C ASN A 113 10.22 -4.70 -9.00
N ARG A 114 9.74 -4.28 -7.81
CA ARG A 114 8.46 -4.72 -7.24
C ARG A 114 7.24 -4.44 -8.14
N SER A 115 7.21 -3.29 -8.81
CA SER A 115 6.05 -2.89 -9.63
C SER A 115 5.77 -3.85 -10.79
N PRO A 116 6.75 -4.22 -11.66
CA PRO A 116 6.55 -5.26 -12.66
C PRO A 116 6.06 -6.60 -12.09
N VAL A 117 6.58 -7.02 -10.93
CA VAL A 117 6.15 -8.25 -10.24
C VAL A 117 4.69 -8.16 -9.80
N MET A 118 4.28 -7.05 -9.18
CA MET A 118 2.90 -6.81 -8.78
C MET A 118 1.95 -6.84 -9.98
N ILE A 119 2.32 -6.18 -11.08
CA ILE A 119 1.50 -6.14 -12.30
C ILE A 119 1.33 -7.55 -12.88
N LEU A 120 2.42 -8.31 -13.02
CA LEU A 120 2.36 -9.65 -13.59
C LEU A 120 1.54 -10.61 -12.71
N TRP A 121 1.70 -10.52 -11.38
CA TRP A 121 0.91 -11.29 -10.43
C TRP A 121 -0.58 -10.91 -10.45
N ALA A 122 -0.90 -9.63 -10.42
CA ALA A 122 -2.28 -9.14 -10.52
C ALA A 122 -2.95 -9.61 -11.82
N ALA A 123 -2.21 -9.63 -12.93
CA ALA A 123 -2.71 -10.17 -14.20
C ALA A 123 -2.97 -11.68 -14.11
N ALA A 124 -2.09 -12.45 -13.47
CA ALA A 124 -2.29 -13.88 -13.25
C ALA A 124 -3.54 -14.17 -12.41
N VAL A 125 -3.77 -13.39 -11.35
CA VAL A 125 -4.99 -13.46 -10.51
C VAL A 125 -6.22 -13.07 -11.33
N GLY A 126 -6.14 -12.02 -12.15
CA GLY A 126 -7.23 -11.61 -13.04
C GLY A 126 -7.65 -12.70 -14.02
N VAL A 127 -6.68 -13.40 -14.63
CA VAL A 127 -6.96 -14.54 -15.51
C VAL A 127 -7.55 -15.71 -14.71
N ALA A 128 -6.94 -16.10 -13.58
CA ALA A 128 -7.32 -17.31 -12.85
C ALA A 128 -8.63 -17.20 -12.05
N ALA A 129 -8.96 -16.02 -11.52
CA ALA A 129 -10.07 -15.84 -10.58
C ALA A 129 -11.21 -14.93 -11.09
N LEU A 130 -10.89 -14.02 -12.03
CA LEU A 130 -11.83 -13.02 -12.56
C LEU A 130 -12.22 -13.28 -14.02
N ASN A 131 -11.67 -14.32 -14.67
CA ASN A 131 -11.90 -14.67 -16.07
C ASN A 131 -11.60 -13.52 -17.05
N LEU A 132 -10.64 -12.66 -16.72
CA LEU A 132 -10.19 -11.62 -17.63
C LEU A 132 -9.33 -12.22 -18.74
N ASP A 133 -9.47 -11.69 -19.97
CA ASP A 133 -8.49 -11.99 -21.00
C ASP A 133 -7.12 -11.35 -20.69
N TRP A 134 -6.09 -11.74 -21.41
CA TRP A 134 -4.73 -11.24 -21.18
C TRP A 134 -4.61 -9.70 -21.29
N SER A 135 -5.28 -9.09 -22.26
CA SER A 135 -5.25 -7.64 -22.46
C SER A 135 -6.00 -6.89 -21.36
N GLU A 136 -7.17 -7.41 -20.96
CA GLU A 136 -7.94 -6.90 -19.84
C GLU A 136 -7.14 -7.00 -18.54
N ALA A 137 -6.58 -8.19 -18.26
CA ALA A 137 -5.78 -8.47 -17.08
C ALA A 137 -4.56 -7.53 -16.97
N LEU A 138 -3.82 -7.32 -18.07
CA LEU A 138 -2.69 -6.37 -18.08
C LEU A 138 -3.11 -4.92 -17.79
N SER A 139 -4.22 -4.48 -18.38
CA SER A 139 -4.74 -3.12 -18.22
C SER A 139 -5.17 -2.87 -16.77
N VAL A 140 -5.99 -3.76 -16.22
CA VAL A 140 -6.50 -3.71 -14.84
C VAL A 140 -5.36 -3.85 -13.82
N ALA A 141 -4.44 -4.80 -14.02
CA ALA A 141 -3.30 -5.02 -13.14
C ALA A 141 -2.38 -3.79 -13.03
N SER A 142 -2.14 -3.11 -14.16
CA SER A 142 -1.36 -1.88 -14.19
C SER A 142 -2.04 -0.74 -13.45
N ALA A 143 -3.37 -0.61 -13.58
CA ALA A 143 -4.15 0.35 -12.82
C ALA A 143 -4.08 0.06 -11.30
N ALA A 144 -4.24 -1.20 -10.89
CA ALA A 144 -4.07 -1.62 -9.50
C ALA A 144 -2.69 -1.24 -8.96
N ALA A 145 -1.62 -1.60 -9.67
CA ALA A 145 -0.25 -1.26 -9.26
C ALA A 145 -0.01 0.26 -9.17
N ALA A 146 -0.68 1.05 -10.01
CA ALA A 146 -0.60 2.51 -9.94
C ALA A 146 -1.27 3.08 -8.68
N LEU A 147 -2.34 2.45 -8.16
CA LEU A 147 -2.94 2.82 -6.88
C LEU A 147 -1.96 2.60 -5.72
N PHE A 148 -1.33 1.42 -5.66
CA PHE A 148 -0.29 1.12 -4.66
C PHE A 148 0.90 2.05 -4.74
N ALA A 149 1.39 2.35 -5.95
CA ALA A 149 2.50 3.27 -6.15
C ALA A 149 2.14 4.69 -5.65
N ARG A 150 0.93 5.19 -5.95
CA ARG A 150 0.48 6.50 -5.44
C ARG A 150 0.33 6.52 -3.93
N ALA A 151 -0.29 5.49 -3.36
CA ALA A 151 -0.44 5.36 -1.92
C ALA A 151 0.92 5.41 -1.20
N LYS A 152 1.89 4.64 -1.70
CA LYS A 152 3.25 4.64 -1.15
C LYS A 152 3.96 5.98 -1.40
N GLY A 153 3.84 6.58 -2.57
CA GLY A 153 4.45 7.90 -2.84
C GLY A 153 3.89 9.01 -1.95
N ARG A 154 2.57 9.02 -1.67
CA ARG A 154 1.97 9.92 -0.67
C ARG A 154 2.55 9.67 0.73
N LYS A 155 2.67 8.40 1.13
CA LYS A 155 3.27 8.04 2.43
C LYS A 155 4.73 8.48 2.55
N LEU A 156 5.47 8.50 1.44
CA LEU A 156 6.85 8.99 1.39
C LEU A 156 6.95 10.52 1.24
N GLY A 157 5.83 11.23 1.16
CA GLY A 157 5.79 12.68 0.96
C GLY A 157 6.20 13.12 -0.46
N LEU A 158 6.20 12.21 -1.43
CA LEU A 158 6.56 12.49 -2.83
C LEU A 158 5.39 13.07 -3.64
N TYR A 159 4.17 12.89 -3.18
CA TYR A 159 2.97 13.41 -3.85
C TYR A 159 2.16 14.23 -2.86
N SER A 160 1.69 15.40 -3.31
CA SER A 160 0.69 16.16 -2.58
C SER A 160 -0.64 15.40 -2.56
N SER A 161 -1.46 15.65 -1.53
CA SER A 161 -2.80 15.08 -1.38
C SER A 161 -3.80 15.74 -2.34
N GLY A 162 -3.48 15.78 -3.63
CA GLY A 162 -4.41 16.18 -4.67
C GLY A 162 -5.61 15.23 -4.69
N ARG A 163 -6.82 15.77 -4.78
CA ARG A 163 -8.02 14.95 -5.00
C ARG A 163 -7.92 14.36 -6.40
N THR A 164 -7.79 13.03 -6.49
CA THR A 164 -8.12 12.33 -7.74
C THR A 164 -9.63 12.45 -7.88
N ARG A 165 -10.12 12.95 -9.02
CA ARG A 165 -11.55 13.12 -9.24
C ARG A 165 -12.20 11.74 -9.20
N GLN A 166 -12.99 11.47 -8.15
CA GLN A 166 -13.75 10.23 -8.01
C GLN A 166 -14.95 10.28 -8.98
N SER A 167 -15.18 9.15 -9.65
CA SER A 167 -16.22 8.89 -10.64
C SER A 167 -16.34 9.91 -11.76
N GLN A 168 -15.79 9.57 -12.92
CA GLN A 168 -16.43 9.98 -14.17
C GLN A 168 -17.73 9.16 -14.31
N GLU A 169 -18.80 9.76 -14.85
CA GLU A 169 -20.00 9.00 -15.21
C GLU A 169 -19.61 7.85 -16.15
N GLY A 170 -20.10 6.63 -15.87
CA GLY A 170 -19.76 5.42 -16.64
C GLY A 170 -18.47 4.70 -16.21
N THR A 171 -17.91 5.03 -15.04
CA THR A 171 -16.80 4.28 -14.45
C THR A 171 -17.33 3.18 -13.53
N ASP A 172 -16.93 1.94 -13.77
CA ASP A 172 -17.18 0.80 -12.87
C ASP A 172 -15.95 0.56 -11.98
N SER A 173 -16.06 -0.38 -11.05
CA SER A 173 -14.94 -0.82 -10.22
C SER A 173 -14.80 -2.32 -10.16
N LEU A 174 -13.56 -2.78 -9.97
CA LEU A 174 -13.20 -4.19 -9.87
C LEU A 174 -12.29 -4.39 -8.64
N GLN A 175 -12.63 -5.36 -7.80
CA GLN A 175 -11.81 -5.70 -6.64
C GLN A 175 -10.61 -6.56 -7.05
N LEU A 176 -9.40 -6.10 -6.75
CA LEU A 176 -8.16 -6.81 -7.06
C LEU A 176 -7.06 -6.42 -6.08
N LEU A 177 -6.34 -7.43 -5.55
CA LEU A 177 -5.25 -7.25 -4.58
C LEU A 177 -5.64 -6.42 -3.34
N GLY A 178 -6.86 -6.55 -2.83
CA GLY A 178 -7.30 -5.85 -1.62
C GLY A 178 -7.77 -4.41 -1.86
N ASP A 179 -7.77 -3.93 -3.10
CA ASP A 179 -8.20 -2.57 -3.45
C ASP A 179 -9.30 -2.57 -4.53
N GLU A 180 -9.96 -1.43 -4.65
CA GLU A 180 -11.00 -1.16 -5.65
C GLU A 180 -10.40 -0.44 -6.85
N VAL A 181 -10.22 -1.19 -7.94
CA VAL A 181 -9.59 -0.70 -9.18
C VAL A 181 -10.67 -0.08 -10.07
N PRO A 182 -10.55 1.21 -10.44
CA PRO A 182 -11.50 1.82 -11.38
C PRO A 182 -11.30 1.25 -12.78
N VAL A 183 -12.40 0.92 -13.45
CA VAL A 183 -12.42 0.29 -14.77
C VAL A 183 -13.46 0.93 -15.69
N VAL A 184 -13.29 0.75 -16.99
CA VAL A 184 -14.26 1.14 -18.01
C VAL A 184 -14.38 0.05 -19.07
N GLN A 185 -15.59 -0.23 -19.52
CA GLN A 185 -15.83 -1.13 -20.65
C GLN A 185 -15.52 -0.41 -21.96
N THR A 186 -14.68 -1.01 -22.80
CA THR A 186 -14.34 -0.47 -24.13
C THR A 186 -14.76 -1.45 -25.23
N SER A 187 -14.66 -1.02 -26.50
CA SER A 187 -14.84 -1.90 -27.66
C SER A 187 -13.82 -3.05 -27.71
N HIS A 188 -12.75 -2.99 -26.92
CA HIS A 188 -11.68 -3.99 -26.86
C HIS A 188 -11.65 -4.74 -25.52
N GLY A 189 -12.74 -4.69 -24.74
CA GLY A 189 -12.85 -5.33 -23.42
C GLY A 189 -12.66 -4.35 -22.27
N LEU A 190 -12.60 -4.88 -21.05
CA LEU A 190 -12.45 -4.11 -19.82
C LEU A 190 -11.06 -3.45 -19.75
N ARG A 191 -11.00 -2.20 -19.31
CA ARG A 191 -9.73 -1.47 -19.13
C ARG A 191 -9.64 -0.87 -17.74
N GLY A 192 -8.48 -1.05 -17.11
CA GLY A 192 -8.13 -0.33 -15.90
C GLY A 192 -7.91 1.14 -16.17
N LEU A 193 -8.31 1.98 -15.23
CA LEU A 193 -8.15 3.42 -15.29
C LEU A 193 -7.02 3.88 -14.36
N ALA A 194 -6.09 4.69 -14.86
CA ALA A 194 -5.01 5.25 -14.07
C ALA A 194 -4.72 6.69 -14.48
N VAL A 195 -4.23 7.53 -13.56
CA VAL A 195 -3.83 8.88 -13.99
C VAL A 195 -2.59 8.81 -14.90
N PRO A 196 -2.59 9.50 -16.05
CA PRO A 196 -1.44 9.53 -16.95
C PRO A 196 -0.18 10.12 -16.30
N TYR A 197 0.98 9.56 -16.64
CA TYR A 197 2.28 10.12 -16.24
C TYR A 197 2.56 11.51 -16.81
N THR A 198 1.85 11.93 -17.85
CA THR A 198 2.04 13.23 -18.51
C THR A 198 1.33 14.37 -17.81
N SER A 199 0.53 14.09 -16.79
CA SER A 199 -0.20 15.11 -16.05
C SER A 199 0.77 15.86 -15.14
N SER A 200 0.87 17.18 -15.32
CA SER A 200 1.67 18.05 -14.46
C SER A 200 1.10 18.09 -13.04
N GLU A 201 1.97 18.15 -12.05
CA GLU A 201 1.57 18.28 -10.64
C GLU A 201 0.68 19.52 -10.43
N GLY A 202 -0.36 19.36 -9.61
CA GLY A 202 -1.31 20.43 -9.26
C GLY A 202 -2.56 20.53 -10.13
N ALA A 203 -2.68 19.76 -11.21
CA ALA A 203 -3.90 19.68 -12.01
C ALA A 203 -4.84 18.58 -11.49
N GLU A 204 -6.16 18.78 -11.59
CA GLU A 204 -7.11 17.67 -11.46
C GLU A 204 -6.71 16.56 -12.45
N HIS A 205 -6.37 15.39 -11.91
CA HIS A 205 -5.91 14.29 -12.71
C HIS A 205 -7.11 13.47 -13.20
N GLU A 206 -7.41 13.61 -14.49
CA GLU A 206 -8.36 12.74 -15.16
C GLU A 206 -7.77 11.33 -15.27
N LEU A 207 -8.57 10.33 -14.91
CA LEU A 207 -8.20 8.94 -15.10
C LEU A 207 -8.30 8.58 -16.58
N ALA A 208 -7.33 7.85 -17.10
CA ALA A 208 -7.32 7.41 -18.49
C ALA A 208 -7.23 5.88 -18.58
N PRO A 209 -7.87 5.27 -19.60
CA PRO A 209 -7.72 3.84 -19.87
C PRO A 209 -6.27 3.45 -20.13
N VAL A 210 -5.82 2.40 -19.45
CA VAL A 210 -4.46 1.89 -19.58
C VAL A 210 -4.37 1.00 -20.83
N ALA A 211 -3.53 1.40 -21.78
CA ALA A 211 -3.23 0.64 -22.98
C ALA A 211 -2.42 -0.64 -22.66
N PRO A 212 -2.95 -1.84 -22.94
CA PRO A 212 -2.32 -3.09 -22.53
C PRO A 212 -1.00 -3.36 -23.28
N ILE A 213 -0.86 -2.89 -24.53
CA ILE A 213 0.40 -2.97 -25.29
C ILE A 213 1.57 -2.26 -24.59
N VAL A 214 1.29 -1.14 -23.89
CA VAL A 214 2.31 -0.38 -23.15
C VAL A 214 2.75 -1.17 -21.93
N VAL A 215 1.79 -1.80 -21.23
CA VAL A 215 2.06 -2.65 -20.07
C VAL A 215 2.87 -3.88 -20.48
N HIS A 216 2.47 -4.57 -21.54
CA HIS A 216 3.20 -5.72 -22.06
C HIS A 216 4.66 -5.38 -22.37
N ARG A 217 4.91 -4.26 -23.07
CA ARG A 217 6.28 -3.80 -23.36
C ARG A 217 7.08 -3.50 -22.09
N SER A 218 6.44 -2.88 -21.10
CA SER A 218 7.07 -2.59 -19.80
C SER A 218 7.48 -3.86 -19.08
N LEU A 219 6.60 -4.88 -19.04
CA LEU A 219 6.89 -6.18 -18.45
C LEU A 219 8.01 -6.90 -19.20
N ASN A 220 7.97 -6.91 -20.54
CA ASN A 220 9.02 -7.52 -21.35
C ASN A 220 10.39 -6.84 -21.12
N ASN A 221 10.41 -5.53 -20.95
CA ASN A 221 11.64 -4.80 -20.60
C ASN A 221 12.13 -5.12 -19.18
N ALA A 222 11.21 -5.34 -18.24
CA ALA A 222 11.54 -5.60 -16.83
C ALA A 222 12.01 -7.03 -16.58
N PHE A 223 11.39 -8.02 -17.22
CA PHE A 223 11.69 -9.43 -17.03
C PHE A 223 12.63 -10.01 -18.10
N GLY A 224 12.72 -9.38 -19.27
CA GLY A 224 13.56 -9.86 -20.37
C GLY A 224 13.22 -11.30 -20.76
N GLU A 225 14.25 -12.13 -20.88
CA GLU A 225 14.11 -13.56 -21.20
C GLU A 225 13.34 -14.35 -20.14
N HIS A 226 13.26 -13.86 -18.90
CA HIS A 226 12.55 -14.54 -17.81
C HIS A 226 11.04 -14.26 -17.77
N MET A 227 10.50 -13.46 -18.70
CA MET A 227 9.08 -13.09 -18.69
C MET A 227 8.16 -14.32 -18.76
N CYS A 228 8.51 -15.32 -19.58
CA CYS A 228 7.74 -16.55 -19.69
C CYS A 228 7.75 -17.35 -18.38
N ALA A 229 8.94 -17.58 -17.80
CA ALA A 229 9.09 -18.33 -16.55
C ALA A 229 8.35 -17.65 -15.38
N ALA A 230 8.46 -16.33 -15.26
CA ALA A 230 7.77 -15.56 -14.23
C ALA A 230 6.24 -15.61 -14.40
N TRP A 231 5.74 -15.44 -15.62
CA TRP A 231 4.31 -15.51 -15.93
C TRP A 231 3.73 -16.88 -15.56
N GLN A 232 4.37 -17.95 -16.02
CA GLN A 232 3.90 -19.31 -15.79
C GLN A 232 3.98 -19.70 -14.31
N ALA A 233 5.01 -19.26 -13.58
CA ALA A 233 5.12 -19.49 -12.14
C ALA A 233 3.98 -18.81 -11.37
N MET A 234 3.70 -17.54 -11.69
CA MET A 234 2.61 -16.76 -11.08
C MET A 234 1.24 -17.31 -11.44
N LEU A 235 0.99 -17.62 -12.71
CA LEU A 235 -0.27 -18.23 -13.17
C LEU A 235 -0.50 -19.58 -12.51
N SER A 236 0.54 -20.41 -12.44
CA SER A 236 0.46 -21.71 -11.78
C SER A 236 0.17 -21.61 -10.27
N LEU A 237 0.68 -20.58 -9.59
CA LEU A 237 0.32 -20.31 -8.20
C LEU A 237 -1.13 -19.83 -8.10
N ALA A 238 -1.54 -18.85 -8.90
CA ALA A 238 -2.89 -18.31 -8.89
C ALA A 238 -3.95 -19.39 -9.16
N SER A 239 -3.70 -20.30 -10.10
CA SER A 239 -4.61 -21.42 -10.40
C SER A 239 -4.66 -22.51 -9.33
N ALA A 240 -3.67 -22.60 -8.44
CA ALA A 240 -3.68 -23.56 -7.33
C ALA A 240 -4.48 -23.06 -6.13
N VAL A 241 -4.77 -21.76 -6.06
CA VAL A 241 -5.58 -21.16 -5.00
C VAL A 241 -7.05 -21.13 -5.44
N PRO A 242 -8.01 -21.52 -4.59
CA PRO A 242 -9.43 -21.44 -4.92
C PRO A 242 -9.83 -20.02 -5.35
N ALA A 243 -10.54 -19.91 -6.49
CA ALA A 243 -10.90 -18.61 -7.06
C ALA A 243 -11.77 -17.75 -6.10
N ASN A 244 -12.63 -18.37 -5.29
CA ASN A 244 -13.39 -17.65 -4.27
C ASN A 244 -12.47 -17.06 -3.19
N ALA A 245 -11.48 -17.81 -2.71
CA ALA A 245 -10.52 -17.33 -1.72
C ALA A 245 -9.68 -16.16 -2.24
N LEU A 246 -9.32 -16.17 -3.54
CA LEU A 246 -8.64 -15.04 -4.19
C LEU A 246 -9.53 -13.80 -4.36
N LYS A 247 -10.86 -13.94 -4.34
CA LYS A 247 -11.84 -12.84 -4.48
C LYS A 247 -12.35 -12.32 -3.14
N GLU A 248 -12.37 -13.18 -2.11
CA GLU A 248 -12.83 -12.83 -0.77
C GLU A 248 -12.08 -11.63 -0.19
N ARG A 249 -12.79 -10.85 0.63
CA ARG A 249 -12.25 -9.64 1.27
C ARG A 249 -11.51 -8.72 0.28
N ARG A 250 -12.13 -8.46 -0.88
CA ARG A 250 -11.58 -7.62 -1.96
C ARG A 250 -10.28 -8.12 -2.60
N GLY A 251 -9.96 -9.40 -2.42
CA GLY A 251 -8.71 -9.98 -2.89
C GLY A 251 -7.52 -9.77 -1.95
N GLN A 252 -7.78 -9.63 -0.65
CA GLN A 252 -6.72 -9.49 0.36
C GLN A 252 -5.74 -10.68 0.33
N LEU A 253 -6.23 -11.91 0.12
CA LEU A 253 -5.36 -13.08 0.02
C LEU A 253 -4.37 -12.94 -1.15
N ALA A 254 -4.82 -12.43 -2.29
CA ALA A 254 -3.95 -12.22 -3.45
C ALA A 254 -2.84 -11.20 -3.14
N TYR A 255 -3.13 -10.15 -2.38
CA TYR A 255 -2.09 -9.21 -1.91
C TYR A 255 -1.13 -9.87 -0.92
N ASN A 256 -1.64 -10.65 0.04
CA ASN A 256 -0.81 -11.33 1.04
C ASN A 256 0.17 -12.31 0.38
N LEU A 257 -0.27 -13.07 -0.61
CA LEU A 257 0.60 -13.94 -1.40
C LEU A 257 1.69 -13.15 -2.12
N TYR A 258 1.33 -12.03 -2.76
CA TYR A 258 2.31 -11.12 -3.34
C TYR A 258 3.32 -10.61 -2.31
N ALA A 259 2.85 -10.20 -1.13
CA ALA A 259 3.72 -9.72 -0.05
C ALA A 259 4.73 -10.77 0.42
N GLU A 260 4.37 -12.06 0.34
CA GLU A 260 5.26 -13.17 0.69
C GLU A 260 6.39 -13.37 -0.33
N PHE A 261 6.11 -13.36 -1.64
CA PHE A 261 7.13 -13.64 -2.65
C PHE A 261 7.75 -12.40 -3.33
N ARG A 262 7.24 -11.19 -3.06
CA ARG A 262 7.74 -9.96 -3.70
C ARG A 262 9.24 -9.79 -3.48
N PRO A 263 9.96 -9.18 -4.44
CA PRO A 263 11.37 -8.86 -4.26
C PRO A 263 11.64 -8.09 -2.96
N HIS A 264 12.58 -8.57 -2.15
CA HIS A 264 13.04 -7.82 -0.98
C HIS A 264 13.83 -6.59 -1.42
N VAL A 265 13.46 -5.41 -0.90
CA VAL A 265 14.17 -4.13 -1.12
C VAL A 265 14.17 -3.36 0.20
N PRO A 266 15.13 -2.45 0.44
CA PRO A 266 15.18 -1.65 1.66
C PRO A 266 13.90 -0.85 1.91
N ASP A 267 13.63 -0.53 3.17
CA ASP A 267 12.45 0.25 3.51
C ASP A 267 12.55 1.74 3.17
N GLY A 268 11.40 2.40 3.26
CA GLY A 268 11.27 3.84 3.04
C GLY A 268 11.68 4.27 1.63
N LEU A 269 12.37 5.42 1.56
CA LEU A 269 12.85 6.02 0.31
C LEU A 269 14.00 5.22 -0.31
N GLN A 270 14.76 4.45 0.48
CA GLN A 270 15.99 3.81 0.01
C GLN A 270 15.71 2.65 -0.96
N GLY A 271 14.66 1.85 -0.72
CA GLY A 271 14.26 0.80 -1.65
C GLY A 271 13.17 1.21 -2.63
N TRP A 272 12.70 2.45 -2.58
CA TRP A 272 11.74 2.94 -3.54
C TRP A 272 12.32 2.90 -4.96
N GLY A 273 11.68 2.13 -5.84
CA GLY A 273 12.11 1.93 -7.22
C GLY A 273 13.37 1.06 -7.39
N GLN A 274 13.91 0.47 -6.33
CA GLN A 274 15.05 -0.45 -6.42
C GLN A 274 14.61 -1.85 -6.88
N PRO A 275 15.47 -2.57 -7.62
CA PRO A 275 15.25 -3.97 -7.90
C PRO A 275 15.57 -4.82 -6.67
N GLY A 276 14.88 -5.94 -6.54
CA GLY A 276 15.20 -6.98 -5.56
C GLY A 276 15.26 -8.35 -6.24
N ARG A 277 15.52 -9.39 -5.44
CA ARG A 277 15.54 -10.78 -5.90
C ARG A 277 14.14 -11.38 -5.83
N LEU A 278 13.60 -11.80 -6.97
CA LEU A 278 12.41 -12.65 -7.08
C LEU A 278 12.87 -14.10 -7.25
N GLU A 279 12.52 -14.98 -6.31
CA GLU A 279 12.91 -16.38 -6.36
C GLU A 279 11.70 -17.23 -6.79
N LEU A 280 11.75 -17.82 -7.99
CA LEU A 280 10.62 -18.62 -8.49
C LEU A 280 10.35 -19.85 -7.62
N LYS A 281 11.36 -20.31 -6.88
CA LYS A 281 11.27 -21.43 -5.95
C LYS A 281 10.27 -21.15 -4.84
N LEU A 282 10.20 -19.91 -4.38
CA LEU A 282 9.25 -19.50 -3.35
C LEU A 282 7.81 -19.60 -3.85
N LEU A 283 7.54 -19.21 -5.11
CA LEU A 283 6.22 -19.40 -5.71
C LEU A 283 5.82 -20.88 -5.77
N LEU A 284 6.77 -21.78 -6.07
CA LEU A 284 6.54 -23.23 -6.04
C LEU A 284 6.20 -23.72 -4.62
N GLU A 285 6.95 -23.27 -3.62
CA GLU A 285 6.75 -23.65 -2.23
C GLU A 285 5.38 -23.18 -1.72
N ILE A 286 4.98 -21.95 -2.02
CA ILE A 286 3.64 -21.42 -1.73
C ILE A 286 2.57 -22.27 -2.44
N ARG A 287 2.73 -22.52 -3.74
CA ARG A 287 1.79 -23.33 -4.53
C ARG A 287 1.56 -24.71 -3.92
N LYS A 288 2.63 -25.36 -3.45
CA LYS A 288 2.56 -26.69 -2.83
C LYS A 288 1.70 -26.70 -1.57
N ARG A 289 1.77 -25.64 -0.75
CA ARG A 289 0.93 -25.50 0.46
C ARG A 289 -0.57 -25.54 0.10
N TYR A 290 -0.98 -24.74 -0.88
CA TYR A 290 -2.38 -24.71 -1.34
C TYR A 290 -2.82 -26.00 -2.05
N SER A 291 -1.91 -26.66 -2.77
CA SER A 291 -2.23 -27.94 -3.42
C SER A 291 -2.45 -29.07 -2.40
N GLN A 292 -1.74 -29.03 -1.26
CA GLN A 292 -1.86 -30.02 -0.18
C GLN A 292 -3.12 -29.80 0.67
N GLU A 293 -3.45 -28.54 0.98
CA GLU A 293 -4.68 -28.19 1.70
C GLU A 293 -5.94 -28.60 0.92
N ALA A 294 -5.93 -28.50 -0.41
CA ALA A 294 -7.03 -28.94 -1.27
C ALA A 294 -7.28 -30.46 -1.25
N THR A 295 -6.29 -31.27 -0.84
CA THR A 295 -6.39 -32.74 -0.77
C THR A 295 -6.87 -33.28 0.58
N VAL A 296 -7.02 -32.44 1.60
CA VAL A 296 -7.63 -32.87 2.86
C VAL A 296 -9.15 -32.82 2.69
N PRO A 297 -9.86 -33.97 2.73
CA PRO A 297 -11.31 -33.95 2.67
C PRO A 297 -11.82 -33.16 3.87
N MET A 298 -12.58 -32.08 3.62
CA MET A 298 -13.37 -31.38 4.63
C MET A 298 -14.19 -32.42 5.40
N GLN A 299 -13.68 -32.86 6.55
CA GLN A 299 -14.45 -33.65 7.48
C GLN A 299 -15.51 -32.71 8.07
N SER A 300 -16.75 -32.98 7.65
CA SER A 300 -18.03 -32.73 8.30
C SER A 300 -18.08 -31.60 9.32
N THR A 301 -18.87 -30.58 8.95
CA THR A 301 -19.76 -29.78 9.78
C THR A 301 -19.85 -30.22 11.26
N PRO A 302 -19.69 -29.29 12.23
CA PRO A 302 -20.09 -29.55 13.60
C PRO A 302 -21.57 -29.96 13.64
N PRO A 303 -21.97 -30.94 14.47
CA PRO A 303 -23.37 -31.34 14.57
C PRO A 303 -24.19 -30.14 15.03
N ALA A 304 -25.28 -29.89 14.31
CA ALA A 304 -26.29 -28.93 14.71
C ALA A 304 -26.71 -29.24 16.16
N ILE A 305 -26.44 -28.30 17.07
CA ILE A 305 -27.05 -28.30 18.39
C ILE A 305 -28.55 -28.09 18.16
N GLN A 306 -29.31 -29.19 18.20
CA GLN A 306 -30.76 -29.14 18.28
C GLN A 306 -31.13 -28.60 19.66
N THR A 307 -31.25 -27.28 19.80
CA THR A 307 -31.99 -26.71 20.93
C THR A 307 -33.48 -26.97 20.70
N SER A 308 -33.97 -28.04 21.33
CA SER A 308 -35.38 -28.30 21.53
C SER A 308 -35.97 -27.21 22.45
N THR A 309 -36.58 -26.17 21.89
CA THR A 309 -37.39 -25.20 22.63
C THR A 309 -38.83 -25.69 22.73
N ALA A 310 -39.01 -26.82 23.38
CA ALA A 310 -40.31 -27.33 23.83
C ALA A 310 -40.41 -27.26 25.37
N THR A 311 -40.11 -26.11 25.99
CA THR A 311 -40.38 -25.88 27.42
C THR A 311 -40.57 -24.40 27.81
N MET A 312 -40.93 -23.52 26.87
CA MET A 312 -41.10 -22.08 27.15
C MET A 312 -42.51 -21.58 26.79
N ASN A 313 -43.56 -22.34 27.16
CA ASN A 313 -44.96 -21.93 26.98
C ASN A 313 -45.87 -22.27 28.19
N GLN A 314 -45.29 -22.43 29.38
CA GLN A 314 -46.05 -22.62 30.64
C GLN A 314 -45.89 -21.49 31.67
N ILE A 315 -45.19 -20.38 31.34
CA ILE A 315 -44.93 -19.30 32.32
C ILE A 315 -45.61 -17.96 31.90
N ILE A 316 -46.50 -17.97 30.91
CA ILE A 316 -47.31 -16.78 30.57
C ILE A 316 -48.79 -17.17 30.62
N LYS A 317 -49.30 -17.45 31.83
CA LYS A 317 -50.74 -17.64 32.09
C LYS A 317 -51.19 -17.21 33.48
N SER A 318 -50.44 -16.33 34.13
CA SER A 318 -50.77 -15.83 35.47
C SER A 318 -50.38 -14.36 35.60
N GLU A 319 -51.04 -13.47 34.86
CA GLU A 319 -51.07 -12.04 35.16
C GLU A 319 -52.17 -11.30 34.34
N GLU A 320 -53.36 -11.90 34.31
CA GLU A 320 -54.60 -11.18 33.95
C GLU A 320 -55.55 -11.21 35.15
N SER A 321 -55.47 -10.19 36.01
CA SER A 321 -56.60 -9.74 36.82
C SER A 321 -56.33 -8.36 37.41
N GLN A 322 -57.35 -7.49 37.31
CA GLN A 322 -57.45 -6.08 37.75
C GLN A 322 -56.89 -5.06 36.75
N GLY A 323 -57.63 -4.12 36.17
CA GLY A 323 -59.02 -3.70 36.36
C GLY A 323 -59.16 -2.20 36.02
N ALA A 324 -59.98 -1.90 35.02
CA ALA A 324 -60.85 -0.71 34.85
C ALA A 324 -60.29 0.74 34.70
N ALA A 325 -60.38 1.24 33.46
CA ALA A 325 -61.08 2.45 32.97
C ALA A 325 -60.93 3.83 33.65
N THR A 326 -60.49 4.86 32.90
CA THR A 326 -61.34 6.03 32.52
C THR A 326 -60.72 7.01 31.48
N LYS A 327 -61.52 7.31 30.44
CA LYS A 327 -61.79 8.58 29.70
C LYS A 327 -60.69 9.65 29.42
N LEU A 328 -60.52 9.92 28.11
CA LEU A 328 -60.16 11.19 27.40
C LEU A 328 -61.22 12.31 27.60
N PRO A 329 -61.11 13.58 27.09
CA PRO A 329 -60.11 14.30 26.23
C PRO A 329 -59.87 15.79 26.71
N PRO A 330 -59.62 16.87 25.88
CA PRO A 330 -58.69 17.14 24.76
C PRO A 330 -57.83 18.46 24.90
N SER A 331 -56.92 18.67 23.94
CA SER A 331 -56.52 19.98 23.33
C SER A 331 -55.59 20.95 24.11
N ALA A 332 -54.44 21.31 23.53
CA ALA A 332 -54.19 22.63 22.89
C ALA A 332 -52.69 22.95 22.71
N ARG A 333 -52.42 23.69 21.63
CA ARG A 333 -51.16 24.35 21.20
C ARG A 333 -50.52 25.25 22.26
N ALA A 334 -49.18 25.42 22.22
CA ALA A 334 -48.50 26.64 21.71
C ALA A 334 -47.04 26.80 22.21
N HIS A 335 -46.19 27.22 21.27
CA HIS A 335 -45.04 28.14 21.34
C HIS A 335 -44.36 28.46 22.69
N GLY A 336 -43.02 28.42 22.66
CA GLY A 336 -42.24 29.66 22.77
C GLY A 336 -41.23 29.80 23.92
N LEU A 337 -40.00 30.14 23.52
CA LEU A 337 -39.02 31.04 24.15
C LEU A 337 -38.12 30.59 25.33
N LEU A 338 -36.83 30.62 25.00
CA LEU A 338 -35.72 31.42 25.53
C LEU A 338 -35.23 31.32 27.00
N GLU A 339 -33.90 31.23 27.04
CA GLU A 339 -32.93 31.92 27.91
C GLU A 339 -32.48 31.30 29.26
N SER A 340 -31.18 30.94 29.22
CA SER A 340 -30.11 31.46 30.08
C SER A 340 -30.17 31.16 31.57
N ILE A 341 -29.21 30.34 32.07
CA ILE A 341 -28.39 30.68 33.24
C ILE A 341 -26.96 30.17 33.03
N ALA A 342 -26.02 31.07 33.30
CA ALA A 342 -24.58 30.94 33.25
C ALA A 342 -23.96 30.41 34.55
N ALA A 343 -22.61 30.33 34.54
CA ALA A 343 -21.67 30.21 35.67
C ALA A 343 -21.38 28.80 36.17
N ALA A 344 -20.19 28.44 36.64
CA ALA A 344 -18.79 28.88 36.55
C ALA A 344 -18.05 27.99 37.57
N ALA A 345 -16.85 27.47 37.25
CA ALA A 345 -15.67 27.43 38.13
C ALA A 345 -14.57 26.47 37.61
N PRO A 346 -13.30 26.90 37.55
CA PRO A 346 -12.14 26.10 37.15
C PRO A 346 -11.17 25.80 38.32
N LEU A 347 -10.32 24.76 38.22
CA LEU A 347 -9.14 24.52 39.07
C LEU A 347 -8.09 23.68 38.28
N PRO A 348 -6.80 23.62 38.69
CA PRO A 348 -5.82 24.71 38.55
C PRO A 348 -4.50 24.27 37.90
N VAL A 349 -3.72 25.28 37.50
CA VAL A 349 -2.34 25.21 37.00
C VAL A 349 -1.36 25.07 38.16
N VAL A 350 -0.38 24.17 38.04
CA VAL A 350 0.84 24.17 38.88
C VAL A 350 2.07 24.17 37.97
N LYS A 351 2.91 25.20 38.11
CA LYS A 351 4.29 25.28 37.59
C LYS A 351 5.22 25.68 38.74
N SER A 352 6.30 24.93 38.87
CA SER A 352 7.62 25.29 39.46
C SER A 352 8.52 24.08 39.21
N GLY A 353 9.76 24.12 38.73
CA GLY A 353 10.72 25.20 38.55
C GLY A 353 11.83 25.11 39.60
N SER A 354 12.92 24.38 39.33
CA SER A 354 14.32 24.77 39.63
C SER A 354 15.31 23.61 39.50
N THR A 355 16.37 23.88 38.75
CA THR A 355 17.69 23.25 38.58
C THR A 355 18.54 23.21 39.85
N ILE A 356 19.37 22.16 40.04
CA ILE A 356 20.75 22.21 40.59
C ILE A 356 21.56 20.99 40.03
N ASP A 357 22.75 21.28 39.48
CA ASP A 357 23.83 20.34 39.08
C ASP A 357 24.53 19.69 40.29
N SER A 358 25.10 18.49 40.14
CA SER A 358 26.49 18.15 40.52
C SER A 358 26.79 16.65 40.45
N ASP A 359 27.99 16.36 39.96
CA ASP A 359 28.67 15.07 39.77
C ASP A 359 28.68 14.09 40.97
N ALA A 360 28.63 12.78 40.69
CA ALA A 360 29.55 11.77 41.24
C ALA A 360 29.25 10.34 40.70
N VAL A 361 30.30 9.69 40.20
CA VAL A 361 30.48 8.25 39.94
C VAL A 361 31.79 7.86 40.70
N PRO A 362 32.14 6.59 41.04
CA PRO A 362 31.43 5.29 40.99
C PRO A 362 31.42 4.54 42.35
N THR A 363 30.64 3.46 42.47
CA THR A 363 31.15 2.27 43.19
C THR A 363 30.57 0.96 42.68
N ARG A 364 31.47 -0.02 42.62
CA ARG A 364 31.37 -1.40 42.14
C ARG A 364 31.15 -2.34 43.33
N ASN A 365 30.24 -3.31 43.21
CA ASN A 365 30.17 -4.62 43.89
C ASN A 365 28.73 -5.14 43.79
N GLN A 366 28.38 -6.42 43.85
CA GLN A 366 28.97 -7.73 43.55
C GLN A 366 27.74 -8.68 43.49
N ALA A 367 27.94 -9.88 42.95
CA ALA A 367 26.91 -10.86 42.61
C ALA A 367 26.23 -11.57 43.80
N GLN A 368 24.99 -12.01 43.58
CA GLN A 368 24.21 -13.13 44.18
C GLN A 368 23.01 -13.33 43.22
N SER A 369 22.78 -14.40 42.47
CA SER A 369 22.80 -15.87 42.64
C SER A 369 21.75 -16.43 43.62
N SER A 370 20.59 -16.83 43.07
CA SER A 370 19.73 -17.99 43.43
C SER A 370 18.42 -17.88 42.61
N CYS A 371 18.18 -18.68 41.58
CA CYS A 371 17.60 -20.04 41.58
C CYS A 371 16.08 -20.10 41.89
N ASP A 372 15.37 -20.55 40.86
CA ASP A 372 14.17 -21.42 40.84
C ASP A 372 12.77 -20.80 40.71
N GLY A 373 12.14 -21.13 39.58
CA GLY A 373 10.74 -20.88 39.24
C GLY A 373 10.43 -21.03 37.75
N GLU A 374 10.88 -22.11 37.09
CA GLU A 374 10.50 -22.42 35.70
C GLU A 374 9.01 -22.78 35.62
N ALA A 375 8.18 -21.80 35.29
CA ALA A 375 6.92 -22.04 34.61
C ALA A 375 7.21 -22.09 33.11
N ALA A 376 6.90 -23.21 32.47
CA ALA A 376 6.97 -23.39 31.02
C ALA A 376 5.93 -22.47 30.34
N GLY A 377 6.26 -21.20 30.20
CA GLY A 377 5.57 -20.24 29.36
C GLY A 377 6.13 -20.33 27.95
N THR A 378 5.35 -20.82 27.01
CA THR A 378 5.62 -20.63 25.58
C THR A 378 5.77 -19.13 25.33
N SER A 379 6.99 -18.66 25.07
CA SER A 379 7.22 -17.25 24.72
C SER A 379 6.49 -16.98 23.42
N ASP A 380 5.33 -16.34 23.50
CA ASP A 380 4.48 -16.17 22.34
C ASP A 380 5.02 -15.02 21.50
N THR A 381 5.80 -15.37 20.47
CA THR A 381 6.48 -14.37 19.64
C THR A 381 5.45 -13.50 18.93
N PRO A 382 5.58 -12.16 18.99
CA PRO A 382 4.66 -11.26 18.31
C PRO A 382 4.75 -11.48 16.80
N THR A 383 3.60 -11.67 16.17
CA THR A 383 3.46 -11.78 14.72
C THR A 383 2.39 -10.82 14.25
N ALA A 384 2.44 -10.41 12.98
CA ALA A 384 1.50 -9.47 12.38
C ALA A 384 0.03 -9.89 12.57
N CYS A 385 -0.31 -11.16 12.36
CA CYS A 385 -1.67 -11.69 12.52
C CYS A 385 -2.17 -11.58 13.97
N LYS A 386 -1.36 -11.97 14.96
CA LYS A 386 -1.74 -11.89 16.38
C LYS A 386 -1.92 -10.45 16.84
N LEU A 387 -1.12 -9.54 16.30
CA LEU A 387 -1.19 -8.12 16.62
C LEU A 387 -2.50 -7.51 16.07
N ILE A 388 -2.88 -7.86 14.83
CA ILE A 388 -4.18 -7.51 14.25
C ILE A 388 -5.33 -8.01 15.13
N ASP A 389 -5.31 -9.29 15.54
CA ASP A 389 -6.36 -9.87 16.38
C ASP A 389 -6.47 -9.16 17.74
N LEU A 390 -5.35 -8.80 18.36
CA LEU A 390 -5.33 -8.05 19.62
C LEU A 390 -5.92 -6.64 19.47
N VAL A 391 -5.61 -5.94 18.38
CA VAL A 391 -6.18 -4.62 18.08
C VAL A 391 -7.70 -4.73 17.84
N GLN A 392 -8.17 -5.76 17.14
CA GLN A 392 -9.63 -6.03 16.98
C GLN A 392 -10.33 -6.24 18.31
N ASN A 393 -9.64 -6.88 19.27
CA ASN A 393 -10.17 -7.18 20.60
C ASN A 393 -10.00 -6.03 21.61
N GLY A 394 -9.63 -4.83 21.16
CA GLY A 394 -9.55 -3.63 22.00
C GLY A 394 -8.21 -3.39 22.68
N ASN A 395 -7.20 -4.24 22.46
CA ASN A 395 -5.81 -3.95 22.85
C ASN A 395 -5.16 -3.04 21.80
N ASN A 396 -5.68 -1.82 21.73
CA ASN A 396 -5.37 -0.87 20.67
C ASN A 396 -4.26 0.10 21.05
N THR A 397 -3.52 -0.08 22.13
CA THR A 397 -2.38 0.80 22.45
C THR A 397 -1.10 -0.01 22.57
N LEU A 398 0.04 0.62 22.28
CA LEU A 398 1.34 -0.04 22.35
C LEU A 398 1.63 -0.66 23.74
N PRO A 399 1.29 -0.02 24.88
CA PRO A 399 1.44 -0.65 26.20
C PRO A 399 0.58 -1.91 26.38
N LEU A 400 -0.66 -1.91 25.88
CA LEU A 400 -1.55 -3.08 25.96
C LEU A 400 -1.02 -4.25 25.10
N LEU A 401 -0.47 -3.94 23.94
CA LEU A 401 0.18 -4.94 23.09
C LEU A 401 1.44 -5.52 23.75
N CYS A 402 2.29 -4.67 24.34
CA CYS A 402 3.47 -5.10 25.10
C CYS A 402 3.09 -6.03 26.26
N GLN A 403 2.01 -5.69 26.98
CA GLN A 403 1.47 -6.51 28.06
C GLN A 403 0.95 -7.86 27.54
N ALA A 404 0.21 -7.86 26.43
CA ALA A 404 -0.37 -9.08 25.86
C ALA A 404 0.70 -10.08 25.37
N PHE A 405 1.80 -9.58 24.80
CA PHE A 405 2.92 -10.43 24.34
C PHE A 405 4.01 -10.66 25.42
N ALA A 406 3.86 -10.07 26.60
CA ALA A 406 4.87 -10.08 27.66
C ALA A 406 6.27 -9.66 27.16
N CYS A 407 6.35 -8.64 26.29
CA CYS A 407 7.59 -8.16 25.70
C CYS A 407 7.70 -6.62 25.74
N ASN A 408 8.88 -6.09 25.40
CA ASN A 408 9.10 -4.65 25.33
C ASN A 408 8.57 -4.05 24.02
N SER A 409 8.45 -2.72 23.99
CA SER A 409 8.00 -1.98 22.80
C SER A 409 8.92 -2.16 21.60
N GLU A 410 10.23 -2.31 21.82
CA GLU A 410 11.22 -2.52 20.74
C GLU A 410 10.95 -3.79 19.92
N SER A 411 10.34 -4.82 20.52
CA SER A 411 10.00 -6.07 19.84
C SER A 411 8.71 -5.96 19.01
N ILE A 412 7.84 -5.01 19.34
CA ILE A 412 6.50 -4.85 18.73
C ILE A 412 6.49 -3.73 17.68
N LEU A 413 7.26 -2.66 17.93
CA LEU A 413 7.30 -1.46 17.07
C LEU A 413 7.52 -1.79 15.59
N PRO A 414 8.50 -2.64 15.20
CA PRO A 414 8.76 -2.92 13.79
C PRO A 414 7.54 -3.53 13.09
N ILE A 415 6.80 -4.40 13.78
CA ILE A 415 5.61 -5.06 13.25
C ILE A 415 4.44 -4.07 13.14
N VAL A 416 4.27 -3.20 14.14
CA VAL A 416 3.26 -2.13 14.09
C VAL A 416 3.56 -1.16 12.94
N GLU A 417 4.82 -0.74 12.80
CA GLU A 417 5.26 0.14 11.73
C GLU A 417 5.08 -0.52 10.36
N GLU A 418 5.38 -1.81 10.22
CA GLU A 418 5.13 -2.60 9.01
C GLU A 418 3.63 -2.65 8.68
N LEU A 419 2.77 -2.96 9.66
CA LEU A 419 1.31 -2.97 9.47
C LEU A 419 0.74 -1.58 9.14
N GLN A 420 1.32 -0.52 9.71
CA GLN A 420 1.00 0.86 9.33
C GLN A 420 1.55 1.22 7.95
N LEU A 421 2.67 0.62 7.51
CA LEU A 421 3.23 0.72 6.16
C LEU A 421 2.36 0.03 5.12
N ASP A 422 1.75 -1.08 5.47
CA ASP A 422 0.80 -1.80 4.63
C ASP A 422 -0.63 -1.23 4.70
N GLY A 423 -0.87 -0.22 5.54
CA GLY A 423 -2.18 0.43 5.68
C GLY A 423 -3.23 -0.42 6.39
N VAL A 424 -2.80 -1.50 7.05
CA VAL A 424 -3.65 -2.37 7.86
C VAL A 424 -4.00 -1.68 9.18
N LEU A 425 -3.03 -0.99 9.78
CA LEU A 425 -3.20 -0.22 11.01
C LEU A 425 -3.00 1.28 10.76
N TYR A 426 -3.66 2.12 11.55
CA TYR A 426 -3.36 3.54 11.67
C TYR A 426 -3.38 3.99 13.12
N ASP A 427 -2.47 4.89 13.51
CA ASP A 427 -2.48 5.49 14.84
C ASP A 427 -3.35 6.75 14.84
N ARG A 428 -4.19 6.88 15.87
CA ARG A 428 -4.91 8.11 16.19
C ARG A 428 -4.90 8.29 17.71
N ASP A 429 -4.31 9.38 18.16
CA ASP A 429 -4.22 9.77 19.57
C ASP A 429 -3.53 8.69 20.45
N GLY A 430 -2.56 7.97 19.90
CA GLY A 430 -1.81 6.91 20.60
C GLY A 430 -2.53 5.56 20.65
N ALA A 431 -3.67 5.44 19.96
CA ALA A 431 -4.39 4.20 19.75
C ALA A 431 -4.32 3.76 18.28
N LEU A 432 -4.06 2.48 18.07
CA LEU A 432 -3.99 1.78 16.80
C LEU A 432 -5.39 1.29 16.40
N TYR A 433 -5.81 1.62 15.20
CA TYR A 433 -7.09 1.20 14.64
C TYR A 433 -6.84 0.41 13.36
N LEU A 434 -7.68 -0.58 13.10
CA LEU A 434 -7.69 -1.26 11.82
C LEU A 434 -8.45 -0.41 10.81
N LEU A 435 -7.92 -0.37 9.59
CA LEU A 435 -8.50 0.40 8.50
C LEU A 435 -9.71 -0.30 7.88
#